data_AF-A0A2A3ZAA4-F1
#
_entry.id   AF-A0A2A3ZAA4-F1
#
_cell.length_a   1.000
_cell.length_b   1.000
_cell.length_c   1.000
_cell.angle_alpha   90.00
_cell.angle_beta   90.00
_cell.angle_gamma   90.00
#
_symmetry.space_group_name_H-M   'P 1'
#
loop_
_entity.id
_entity.type
_entity.pdbx_description
1 polymer ?
#
loop_
_entity_poly.entity_id
_entity_poly.type
_entity_poly.pdbx_seq_one_letter_code
_entity_poly.pdbx_strand_id
1 'polypeptide(L)'
;MVVFRILELVGLLAPAAGIVLLVIYRRETAGGAGWGVVGCILALLASGIGIADTRVAAIGSLGGASFAEQLSGWTVARFVLLALAVALLLIAASAGRRRTAHNSPGDAVPAGPTANRTVTALMIAGVALSAIGIVVQFVPINLGVDHERLTTIIGLLMEAVEFALMGAGVFALCLAIVTDRPRSDSLPDPGDWLKRSAVGAHRLYRQLHERRR
;
A
#
# COMPACT_ATOMS: atom_id res chain seq x y z
N MET A 1 -0.25 -7.75 -21.60
CA MET A 1 0.08 -8.77 -20.58
C MET A 1 1.24 -8.40 -19.66
N VAL A 2 2.39 -7.92 -20.15
CA VAL A 2 3.55 -7.59 -19.29
C VAL A 2 3.27 -6.45 -18.29
N VAL A 3 2.59 -5.38 -18.73
CA VAL A 3 2.25 -4.21 -17.88
C VAL A 3 1.35 -4.58 -16.70
N PHE A 4 0.42 -5.51 -16.91
CA PHE A 4 -0.47 -6.02 -15.86
C PHE A 4 0.28 -6.72 -14.73
N ARG A 5 1.19 -7.63 -15.11
CA ARG A 5 2.05 -8.33 -14.15
C ARG A 5 2.91 -7.38 -13.32
N ILE A 6 3.40 -6.31 -13.92
CA ILE A 6 4.24 -5.32 -13.22
C ILE A 6 3.41 -4.58 -12.17
N LEU A 7 2.20 -4.14 -12.49
CA LEU A 7 1.33 -3.44 -11.55
C LEU A 7 0.88 -4.34 -10.39
N GLU A 8 0.55 -5.61 -10.68
CA GLU A 8 0.26 -6.64 -9.67
C GLU A 8 1.46 -6.87 -8.73
N LEU A 9 2.65 -7.02 -9.32
CA LEU A 9 3.91 -7.17 -8.58
C LEU A 9 4.20 -5.95 -7.71
N VAL A 10 3.94 -4.75 -8.21
CA VAL A 10 4.13 -3.50 -7.43
C VAL A 10 3.17 -3.44 -6.25
N GLY A 11 1.90 -3.82 -6.45
CA GLY A 11 0.91 -3.92 -5.37
C GLY A 11 1.33 -4.91 -4.27
N LEU A 12 1.93 -6.04 -4.65
CA LEU A 12 2.43 -7.06 -3.71
C LEU A 12 3.77 -6.68 -3.05
N LEU A 13 4.64 -5.99 -3.80
CA LEU A 13 5.96 -5.57 -3.34
C LEU A 13 5.88 -4.45 -2.29
N ALA A 14 4.87 -3.60 -2.36
CA ALA A 14 4.73 -2.47 -1.45
C ALA A 14 4.55 -2.89 0.04
N PRO A 15 3.64 -3.83 0.39
CA PRO A 15 3.57 -4.39 1.74
C PRO A 15 4.86 -5.11 2.16
N ALA A 16 5.48 -5.87 1.25
CA ALA A 16 6.73 -6.58 1.53
C ALA A 16 7.88 -5.60 1.86
N ALA A 17 8.00 -4.52 1.08
CA ALA A 17 8.94 -3.44 1.34
C ALA A 17 8.63 -2.74 2.68
N GLY A 18 7.36 -2.56 3.01
CA GLY A 18 6.92 -2.05 4.32
C GLY A 18 7.36 -2.95 5.49
N ILE A 19 7.23 -4.27 5.36
CA ILE A 19 7.73 -5.23 6.38
C ILE A 19 9.24 -5.11 6.52
N VAL A 20 9.98 -5.13 5.41
CA VAL A 20 11.45 -5.02 5.43
C VAL A 20 11.87 -3.72 6.12
N LEU A 21 11.23 -2.61 5.77
CA LEU A 21 11.48 -1.31 6.40
C LEU A 21 11.24 -1.37 7.91
N LEU A 22 10.08 -1.87 8.35
CA LEU A 22 9.74 -1.97 9.77
C LEU A 22 10.68 -2.92 10.53
N VAL A 23 11.16 -3.99 9.90
CA VAL A 23 12.10 -4.94 10.52
C VAL A 23 13.50 -4.32 10.66
N ILE A 24 13.99 -3.60 9.64
CA ILE A 24 15.28 -2.90 9.71
C ILE A 24 15.25 -1.84 10.80
N TYR A 25 14.19 -1.02 10.83
CA TYR A 25 14.04 0.06 11.81
C TYR A 25 13.36 -0.40 13.12
N ARG A 26 13.25 -1.71 13.39
CA ARG A 26 12.54 -2.26 14.57
C ARG A 26 13.15 -1.86 15.91
N ARG A 27 14.46 -1.59 15.93
CA ARG A 27 15.21 -1.23 17.15
C ARG A 27 14.86 0.19 17.62
N GLU A 28 14.68 1.11 16.68
CA GLU A 28 14.15 2.46 16.92
C GLU A 28 12.60 2.42 17.06
N THR A 29 12.00 1.32 16.60
CA THR A 29 10.62 0.83 16.50
C THR A 29 9.75 0.51 17.73
N ALA A 30 10.38 0.29 18.90
CA ALA A 30 9.97 -0.70 19.92
C ALA A 30 8.54 -0.66 20.50
N GLY A 31 7.72 0.36 20.23
CA GLY A 31 6.32 0.42 20.67
C GLY A 31 5.24 0.20 19.61
N GLY A 32 5.57 0.40 18.33
CA GLY A 32 4.60 0.43 17.23
C GLY A 32 4.93 -0.52 16.09
N ALA A 33 6.16 -1.04 16.04
CA ALA A 33 6.63 -1.94 14.99
C ALA A 33 5.79 -3.23 14.90
N GLY A 34 5.37 -3.79 16.04
CA GLY A 34 4.54 -5.01 16.07
C GLY A 34 3.21 -4.81 15.36
N TRP A 35 2.48 -3.73 15.69
CA TRP A 35 1.22 -3.39 15.03
C TRP A 35 1.41 -3.10 13.53
N GLY A 36 2.51 -2.42 13.17
CA GLY A 36 2.84 -2.16 11.77
C GLY A 36 3.10 -3.44 10.97
N VAL A 37 3.86 -4.38 11.53
CA VAL A 37 4.15 -5.68 10.90
C VAL A 37 2.88 -6.49 10.74
N VAL A 38 2.03 -6.56 11.78
CA VAL A 38 0.73 -7.25 11.69
C VAL A 38 -0.15 -6.59 10.62
N GLY A 39 -0.20 -5.26 10.56
CA GLY A 39 -0.90 -4.52 9.51
C GLY A 39 -0.40 -4.87 8.09
N CYS A 40 0.91 -4.93 7.88
CA CYS A 40 1.48 -5.32 6.59
C CYS A 40 1.20 -6.78 6.21
N ILE A 41 1.21 -7.69 7.19
CA ILE A 41 0.86 -9.10 6.95
C ILE A 41 -0.60 -9.21 6.51
N LEU A 42 -1.51 -8.48 7.16
CA LEU A 42 -2.92 -8.44 6.77
C LEU A 42 -3.10 -7.83 5.37
N ALA A 43 -2.34 -6.78 5.03
CA ALA A 43 -2.33 -6.23 3.69
C ALA A 43 -1.85 -7.25 2.64
N LEU A 44 -0.79 -8.03 2.94
CA LEU A 44 -0.34 -9.11 2.07
C LEU A 44 -1.39 -10.20 1.89
N LEU A 45 -2.06 -10.61 2.97
CA LEU A 45 -3.14 -11.60 2.91
C LEU A 45 -4.31 -11.09 2.06
N ALA A 46 -4.70 -9.83 2.25
CA ALA A 46 -5.76 -9.21 1.44
C ALA A 46 -5.37 -9.13 -0.05
N SER A 47 -4.10 -8.81 -0.35
CA SER A 47 -3.60 -8.85 -1.72
C SER A 47 -3.62 -10.26 -2.31
N GLY A 48 -3.24 -11.27 -1.52
CA GLY A 48 -3.28 -12.68 -1.94
C GLY A 48 -4.70 -13.16 -2.25
N ILE A 49 -5.69 -12.75 -1.45
CA ILE A 49 -7.10 -13.04 -1.69
C ILE A 49 -7.56 -12.47 -3.03
N GLY A 50 -7.18 -11.22 -3.35
CA GLY A 50 -7.54 -10.61 -4.63
C GLY A 50 -6.94 -11.31 -5.86
N ILE A 51 -5.73 -11.87 -5.74
CA ILE A 51 -5.11 -12.67 -6.82
C ILE A 51 -5.79 -14.03 -6.95
N ALA A 52 -6.22 -14.64 -5.83
CA ALA A 52 -6.96 -15.89 -5.86
C ALA A 52 -8.32 -15.70 -6.54
N ASP A 53 -9.02 -14.60 -6.25
CA ASP A 53 -10.35 -14.28 -6.76
C ASP A 53 -10.39 -14.19 -8.29
N THR A 54 -9.43 -13.47 -8.90
CA THR A 54 -9.33 -13.35 -10.36
C THR A 54 -9.05 -14.69 -11.06
N ARG A 55 -8.31 -15.59 -10.42
CA ARG A 55 -8.02 -16.93 -10.97
C ARG A 55 -9.15 -17.91 -10.79
N VAL A 56 -9.88 -17.82 -9.68
CA VAL A 56 -11.05 -18.66 -9.40
C VAL A 56 -12.22 -18.25 -10.30
N ALA A 57 -12.43 -16.95 -10.54
CA ALA A 57 -13.41 -16.44 -11.49
C ALA A 57 -13.17 -16.91 -12.94
N ALA A 58 -11.90 -17.04 -13.35
CA ALA A 58 -11.54 -17.56 -14.68
C ALA A 58 -11.85 -19.07 -14.85
N ILE A 59 -11.94 -19.82 -13.75
CA ILE A 59 -12.23 -21.27 -13.75
C ILE A 59 -13.73 -21.54 -13.50
N GLY A 60 -14.41 -20.67 -12.76
CA GLY A 60 -15.80 -20.81 -12.32
C GLY A 60 -16.89 -20.52 -13.36
N SER A 61 -16.56 -20.08 -14.58
CA SER A 61 -17.55 -19.81 -15.64
C SER A 61 -18.32 -21.06 -16.13
N LEU A 62 -18.03 -22.24 -15.57
CA LEU A 62 -18.62 -23.52 -15.92
C LEU A 62 -19.62 -24.08 -14.87
N GLY A 63 -19.90 -23.42 -13.74
CA GLY A 63 -20.86 -24.01 -12.78
C GLY A 63 -21.37 -23.15 -11.62
N GLY A 64 -22.68 -22.87 -11.65
CA GLY A 64 -23.58 -22.94 -10.47
C GLY A 64 -23.72 -21.70 -9.58
N ALA A 65 -24.97 -21.34 -9.25
CA ALA A 65 -25.39 -20.20 -8.43
C ALA A 65 -24.76 -20.09 -7.02
N SER A 66 -24.10 -21.14 -6.50
CA SER A 66 -23.35 -21.11 -5.23
C SER A 66 -22.04 -20.32 -5.32
N PHE A 67 -21.53 -20.05 -6.53
CA PHE A 67 -20.28 -19.33 -6.74
C PHE A 67 -20.43 -17.82 -6.47
N ALA A 68 -21.61 -17.24 -6.72
CA ALA A 68 -21.87 -15.82 -6.52
C ALA A 68 -21.90 -15.42 -5.02
N GLU A 69 -22.47 -16.27 -4.16
CA GLU A 69 -22.42 -16.08 -2.70
C GLU A 69 -21.00 -16.24 -2.13
N GLN A 70 -20.20 -17.14 -2.72
CA GLN A 70 -18.83 -17.36 -2.30
C GLN A 70 -17.91 -16.20 -2.72
N LEU A 71 -18.04 -15.68 -3.94
CA LEU A 71 -17.32 -14.48 -4.44
C LEU A 71 -17.63 -13.23 -3.60
N SER A 72 -18.89 -13.08 -3.16
CA SER A 72 -19.32 -12.04 -2.21
C SER A 72 -18.56 -12.12 -0.89
N GLY A 73 -18.46 -13.32 -0.30
CA GLY A 73 -17.75 -13.52 0.97
C GLY A 73 -16.26 -13.21 0.91
N TRP A 74 -15.58 -13.58 -0.19
CA TRP A 74 -14.14 -13.33 -0.37
C TRP A 74 -13.84 -11.84 -0.58
N THR A 75 -14.69 -11.15 -1.34
CA THR A 75 -14.60 -9.70 -1.53
C THR A 75 -14.76 -8.95 -0.20
N VAL A 76 -15.78 -9.32 0.60
CA VAL A 76 -16.00 -8.73 1.93
C VAL A 76 -14.82 -9.02 2.86
N ALA A 77 -14.30 -10.25 2.88
CA ALA A 77 -13.13 -10.60 3.69
C ALA A 77 -11.89 -9.78 3.31
N ARG A 78 -11.62 -9.59 2.01
CA ARG A 78 -10.55 -8.72 1.52
C ARG A 78 -10.71 -7.29 2.03
N PHE A 79 -11.90 -6.72 1.93
CA PHE A 79 -12.17 -5.36 2.42
C PHE A 79 -11.96 -5.23 3.92
N VAL A 80 -12.46 -6.18 4.71
CA VAL A 80 -12.29 -6.19 6.16
C VAL A 80 -10.82 -6.28 6.53
N LEU A 81 -10.05 -7.15 5.86
CA LEU A 81 -8.60 -7.29 6.08
C LEU A 81 -7.84 -6.01 5.73
N LEU A 82 -8.19 -5.33 4.62
CA LEU A 82 -7.59 -4.06 4.23
C LEU A 82 -7.92 -2.93 5.21
N ALA A 83 -9.18 -2.81 5.60
CA ALA A 83 -9.60 -1.83 6.60
C ALA A 83 -8.88 -2.06 7.93
N LEU A 84 -8.76 -3.32 8.36
CA LEU A 84 -8.02 -3.69 9.56
C LEU A 84 -6.52 -3.38 9.42
N ALA A 85 -5.91 -3.67 8.27
CA ALA A 85 -4.52 -3.36 7.98
C ALA A 85 -4.24 -1.85 8.07
N VAL A 86 -5.07 -1.03 7.42
CA VAL A 86 -4.96 0.44 7.47
C VAL A 86 -5.16 0.96 8.90
N ALA A 87 -6.15 0.45 9.63
CA ALA A 87 -6.39 0.83 11.02
C ALA A 87 -5.19 0.49 11.91
N LEU A 88 -4.61 -0.70 11.78
CA LEU A 88 -3.43 -1.12 12.54
C LEU A 88 -2.19 -0.29 12.20
N LEU A 89 -2.00 0.08 10.93
CA LEU A 89 -0.92 0.96 10.51
C LEU A 89 -1.10 2.39 11.06
N LEU A 90 -2.33 2.90 11.11
CA LEU A 90 -2.64 4.19 11.75
C LEU A 90 -2.42 4.14 13.26
N ILE A 91 -2.80 3.05 13.92
CA ILE A 91 -2.53 2.82 15.35
C ILE A 91 -1.02 2.77 15.58
N ALA A 92 -0.27 2.04 14.76
CA ALA A 92 1.19 1.97 14.84
C ALA A 92 1.85 3.35 14.66
N ALA A 93 1.37 4.13 13.68
CA ALA A 93 1.88 5.47 13.39
C ALA A 93 1.53 6.49 14.49
N SER A 94 0.33 6.38 15.09
CA SER A 94 -0.09 7.26 16.19
C SER A 94 0.50 6.87 17.55
N ALA A 95 0.72 5.58 17.81
CA ALA A 95 1.38 5.09 19.01
C ALA A 95 2.85 5.53 19.10
N GLY A 96 3.52 5.71 17.95
CA GLY A 96 4.83 6.35 17.86
C GLY A 96 4.82 7.77 18.45
N ARG A 97 3.89 8.61 17.96
CA ARG A 97 3.74 10.01 18.42
C ARG A 97 3.51 10.16 19.91
N ARG A 98 2.63 9.33 20.50
CA ARG A 98 2.28 9.44 21.93
C ARG A 98 3.46 9.14 22.86
N ARG A 99 4.36 8.22 22.48
CA ARG A 99 5.55 7.90 23.31
C ARG A 99 6.61 8.98 23.22
N THR A 100 6.83 9.56 22.04
CA THR A 100 7.78 10.68 21.86
C THR A 100 7.37 11.90 22.69
N ALA A 101 6.07 12.18 22.78
CA ALA A 101 5.54 13.28 23.60
C ALA A 101 5.69 13.03 25.12
N HIS A 102 5.69 11.77 25.57
CA HIS A 102 5.68 11.45 27.00
C HIS A 102 7.10 11.29 27.59
N ASN A 103 8.07 10.85 26.79
CA ASN A 103 9.43 10.54 27.25
C ASN A 103 10.41 11.74 27.24
N SER A 104 9.97 12.93 26.84
CA SER A 104 10.85 14.11 26.72
C SER A 104 10.36 15.31 27.53
N PRO A 105 10.57 15.36 28.86
CA PRO A 105 10.30 16.57 29.64
C PRO A 105 11.44 17.62 29.63
N GLY A 106 12.53 17.45 28.86
CA GLY A 106 13.69 18.36 28.99
C GLY A 106 14.65 18.49 27.80
N ASP A 107 15.06 17.40 27.14
CA ASP A 107 16.24 17.45 26.23
C ASP A 107 16.01 16.87 24.82
N ALA A 108 14.78 16.83 24.33
CA ALA A 108 14.54 16.48 22.93
C ALA A 108 14.84 17.68 22.04
N VAL A 109 15.95 17.62 21.30
CA VAL A 109 16.19 18.47 20.13
C VAL A 109 14.89 18.50 19.32
N PRO A 110 14.23 19.65 19.17
CA PRO A 110 12.92 19.71 18.53
C PRO A 110 13.09 19.22 17.10
N ALA A 111 12.49 18.07 16.78
CA ALA A 111 12.24 17.69 15.41
C ALA A 111 11.54 18.89 14.77
N GLY A 112 12.22 19.57 13.84
CA GLY A 112 11.78 20.87 13.34
C GLY A 112 10.32 20.82 12.84
N PRO A 113 9.65 21.98 12.73
CA PRO A 113 8.23 22.07 12.34
C PRO A 113 7.87 21.36 11.01
N THR A 114 8.88 21.00 10.20
CA THR A 114 8.77 20.24 8.95
C THR A 114 8.59 18.73 9.13
N ALA A 115 9.10 18.12 10.21
CA ALA A 115 9.01 16.67 10.43
C ALA A 115 7.55 16.24 10.69
N ASN A 116 6.84 16.98 11.56
CA ASN A 116 5.45 16.70 11.88
C ASN A 116 4.51 16.87 10.66
N ARG A 117 4.80 17.84 9.79
CA ARG A 117 4.05 18.03 8.53
C ARG A 117 4.25 16.88 7.56
N THR A 118 5.48 16.39 7.42
CA THR A 118 5.81 15.26 6.53
C THR A 118 5.10 13.98 6.97
N VAL A 119 5.15 13.66 8.27
CA VAL A 119 4.47 12.47 8.83
C VAL A 119 2.96 12.57 8.64
N THR A 120 2.38 13.74 8.95
CA THR A 120 0.93 13.96 8.77
C THR A 120 0.52 13.86 7.30
N ALA A 121 1.32 14.42 6.39
CA ALA A 121 1.09 14.30 4.95
C ALA A 121 1.16 12.84 4.47
N LEU A 122 2.11 12.04 4.97
CA LEU A 122 2.22 10.61 4.64
C LEU A 122 1.03 9.81 5.17
N MET A 123 0.54 10.11 6.38
CA MET A 123 -0.68 9.47 6.90
C MET A 123 -1.91 9.81 6.06
N ILE A 124 -2.11 11.10 5.75
CA ILE A 124 -3.24 11.56 4.92
C ILE A 124 -3.15 10.93 3.52
N ALA A 125 -1.97 10.97 2.89
CA ALA A 125 -1.76 10.36 1.59
C ALA A 125 -2.01 8.85 1.63
N GLY A 126 -1.52 8.17 2.66
CA GLY A 126 -1.72 6.74 2.87
C GLY A 126 -3.20 6.36 2.94
N VAL A 127 -3.96 7.04 3.80
CA VAL A 127 -5.41 6.82 3.95
C VAL A 127 -6.15 7.18 2.67
N ALA A 128 -5.84 8.32 2.05
CA ALA A 128 -6.49 8.77 0.83
C ALA A 128 -6.27 7.78 -0.32
N LEU A 129 -5.05 7.30 -0.53
CA LEU A 129 -4.73 6.31 -1.57
C LEU A 129 -5.45 4.99 -1.33
N SER A 130 -5.45 4.48 -0.09
CA SER A 130 -6.19 3.26 0.26
C SER A 130 -7.70 3.43 0.06
N ALA A 131 -8.27 4.57 0.44
CA ALA A 131 -9.70 4.86 0.25
C ALA A 131 -10.07 4.98 -1.24
N ILE A 132 -9.24 5.64 -2.04
CA ILE A 132 -9.45 5.74 -3.49
C ILE A 132 -9.41 4.33 -4.11
N GLY A 133 -8.45 3.48 -3.71
CA GLY A 133 -8.40 2.09 -4.16
C GLY A 133 -9.71 1.35 -3.88
N ILE A 134 -10.24 1.44 -2.65
CA ILE A 134 -11.53 0.86 -2.27
C ILE A 134 -12.68 1.39 -3.16
N VAL A 135 -12.74 2.70 -3.39
CA VAL A 135 -13.81 3.33 -4.19
C VAL A 135 -13.76 2.91 -5.65
N VAL A 136 -12.56 2.75 -6.22
CA VAL A 136 -12.36 2.31 -7.61
C VAL A 136 -13.03 0.95 -7.88
N GLN A 137 -13.09 0.07 -6.88
CA GLN A 137 -13.76 -1.24 -6.99
C GLN A 137 -15.28 -1.14 -7.18
N PHE A 138 -15.91 -0.05 -6.74
CA PHE A 138 -17.36 0.15 -6.84
C PHE A 138 -17.79 0.89 -8.11
N VAL A 139 -16.89 1.17 -9.06
CA VAL A 139 -17.23 1.87 -10.30
C VAL A 139 -17.60 0.84 -11.38
N PRO A 140 -18.90 0.58 -11.65
CA PRO A 140 -19.30 -0.34 -12.70
C PRO A 140 -18.98 0.25 -14.08
N ILE A 141 -18.14 -0.45 -14.86
CA ILE A 141 -17.86 -0.08 -16.24
C ILE A 141 -18.79 -0.88 -17.15
N ASN A 142 -19.89 -0.25 -17.58
CA ASN A 142 -20.80 -0.80 -18.59
C ASN A 142 -20.53 -0.11 -19.93
N LEU A 143 -19.72 -0.72 -20.79
CA LEU A 143 -19.42 -0.18 -22.14
C LEU A 143 -20.28 -0.79 -23.26
N GLY A 144 -21.38 -1.46 -22.91
CA GLY A 144 -22.28 -2.07 -23.89
C GLY A 144 -21.73 -3.35 -24.53
N VAL A 145 -22.62 -4.12 -25.14
CA VAL A 145 -22.38 -5.51 -25.58
C VAL A 145 -21.38 -5.61 -26.74
N ASP A 146 -21.17 -4.53 -27.49
CA ASP A 146 -20.33 -4.52 -28.69
C ASP A 146 -18.82 -4.51 -28.42
N HIS A 147 -18.38 -4.34 -27.16
CA HIS A 147 -16.97 -4.15 -26.81
C HIS A 147 -16.46 -5.09 -25.71
N GLU A 148 -16.85 -6.36 -25.75
CA GLU A 148 -16.50 -7.39 -24.74
C GLU A 148 -14.99 -7.53 -24.47
N ARG A 149 -14.14 -7.37 -25.49
CA ARG A 149 -12.67 -7.34 -25.30
C ARG A 149 -12.19 -6.08 -24.60
N LEU A 150 -12.83 -4.95 -24.87
CA LEU A 150 -12.44 -3.66 -24.30
C LEU A 150 -12.85 -3.59 -22.82
N THR A 151 -14.06 -4.06 -22.47
CA THR A 151 -14.52 -4.17 -21.08
C THR A 151 -13.58 -5.05 -20.26
N THR A 152 -13.13 -6.18 -20.82
CA THR A 152 -12.17 -7.07 -20.16
C THR A 152 -10.83 -6.37 -19.90
N ILE A 153 -10.28 -5.65 -20.88
CA ILE A 153 -9.00 -4.94 -20.73
C ILE A 153 -9.12 -3.82 -19.69
N ILE A 154 -10.21 -3.07 -19.68
CA ILE A 154 -10.41 -1.96 -18.74
C ILE A 154 -10.68 -2.49 -17.33
N GLY A 155 -11.43 -3.60 -17.19
CA GLY A 155 -11.65 -4.26 -15.90
C GLY A 155 -10.32 -4.69 -15.26
N LEU A 156 -9.47 -5.38 -16.02
CA LEU A 156 -8.12 -5.71 -15.57
C LEU A 156 -7.33 -4.45 -15.19
N LEU A 157 -7.41 -3.38 -15.98
CA LEU A 157 -6.71 -2.11 -15.71
C LEU A 157 -7.13 -1.50 -14.39
N MET A 158 -8.43 -1.50 -14.09
CA MET A 158 -8.98 -1.00 -12.84
C MET A 158 -8.52 -1.84 -11.66
N GLU A 159 -8.52 -3.17 -11.76
CA GLU A 159 -7.97 -4.05 -10.72
C GLU A 159 -6.50 -3.73 -10.46
N ALA A 160 -5.69 -3.57 -11.51
CA ALA A 160 -4.27 -3.23 -11.37
C ALA A 160 -4.05 -1.86 -10.71
N VAL A 161 -4.88 -0.86 -11.05
CA VAL A 161 -4.86 0.46 -10.42
C VAL A 161 -5.27 0.38 -8.96
N GLU A 162 -6.30 -0.38 -8.63
CA GLU A 162 -6.74 -0.64 -7.27
C GLU A 162 -5.60 -1.22 -6.42
N PHE A 163 -4.96 -2.30 -6.90
CA PHE A 163 -3.83 -2.94 -6.22
C PHE A 163 -2.67 -1.97 -6.00
N ALA A 164 -2.35 -1.15 -7.01
CA ALA A 164 -1.28 -0.16 -6.91
C ALA A 164 -1.60 0.94 -5.88
N LEU A 165 -2.84 1.44 -5.87
CA LEU A 165 -3.29 2.46 -4.92
C LEU A 165 -3.29 1.94 -3.49
N MET A 166 -3.78 0.73 -3.26
CA MET A 166 -3.76 0.11 -1.93
C MET A 166 -2.34 -0.14 -1.45
N GLY A 167 -1.47 -0.71 -2.29
CA GLY A 167 -0.07 -0.93 -1.96
C GLY A 167 0.67 0.37 -1.65
N ALA A 168 0.49 1.41 -2.47
CA ALA A 168 1.07 2.73 -2.25
C ALA A 168 0.59 3.35 -0.93
N GLY A 169 -0.71 3.20 -0.60
CA GLY A 169 -1.27 3.70 0.64
C GLY A 169 -0.67 3.03 1.89
N VAL A 170 -0.58 1.69 1.87
CA VAL A 170 0.07 0.90 2.93
C VAL A 170 1.53 1.29 3.10
N PHE A 171 2.26 1.46 2.00
CA PHE A 171 3.66 1.84 2.03
C PHE A 171 3.88 3.26 2.56
N ALA A 172 3.03 4.22 2.20
CA ALA A 172 3.06 5.57 2.76
C ALA A 172 2.83 5.57 4.28
N LEU A 173 1.91 4.74 4.77
CA LEU A 173 1.70 4.56 6.22
C LEU A 173 2.92 3.93 6.89
N CYS A 174 3.58 2.96 6.26
CA CYS A 174 4.83 2.40 6.78
C CYS A 174 5.95 3.44 6.88
N LEU A 175 6.08 4.30 5.86
CA LEU A 175 7.02 5.43 5.90
C LEU A 175 6.68 6.40 7.03
N ALA A 176 5.40 6.69 7.26
CA ALA A 176 4.96 7.55 8.37
C ALA A 176 5.40 6.98 9.74
N ILE A 177 5.34 5.65 9.91
CA ILE A 177 5.76 4.99 11.17
C ILE A 177 7.27 5.16 11.43
N VAL A 178 8.09 5.11 10.38
CA VAL A 178 9.56 5.15 10.49
C VAL A 178 10.09 6.59 10.55
N THR A 179 9.46 7.53 9.84
CA THR A 179 9.92 8.93 9.75
C THR A 179 9.71 9.76 11.01
N ASP A 180 8.82 9.34 11.92
CA ASP A 180 8.44 10.09 13.13
C ASP A 180 9.39 9.90 14.33
N ARG A 181 10.52 9.19 14.18
CA ARG A 181 11.36 8.80 15.33
C ARG A 181 12.73 9.48 15.36
N PRO A 182 13.20 9.88 16.56
CA PRO A 182 14.51 10.53 16.71
C PRO A 182 15.60 9.58 16.23
N ARG A 183 16.35 10.04 15.23
CA ARG A 183 17.40 9.28 14.56
C ARG A 183 18.55 9.00 15.51
N SER A 184 19.07 7.77 15.46
CA SER A 184 20.49 7.56 15.73
C SER A 184 21.27 8.03 14.49
N ASP A 185 22.34 8.81 14.65
CA ASP A 185 23.15 9.42 13.57
C ASP A 185 23.73 8.40 12.55
N SER A 186 23.53 7.11 12.75
CA SER A 186 24.16 6.03 11.98
C SER A 186 23.37 5.54 10.75
N LEU A 187 22.07 5.87 10.60
CA LEU A 187 21.26 5.40 9.46
C LEU A 187 20.79 6.52 8.51
N PRO A 188 20.97 6.36 7.18
CA PRO A 188 20.51 7.32 6.18
C PRO A 188 18.99 7.44 6.11
N ASP A 189 18.48 8.63 5.79
CA ASP A 189 17.05 8.95 5.73
C ASP A 189 16.30 8.02 4.73
N PRO A 190 15.30 7.24 5.18
CA PRO A 190 14.49 6.41 4.28
C PRO A 190 13.74 7.24 3.23
N GLY A 191 13.39 8.49 3.53
CA GLY A 191 12.82 9.42 2.55
C GLY A 191 13.80 9.78 1.43
N ASP A 192 15.09 9.86 1.73
CA ASP A 192 16.13 10.13 0.72
C ASP A 192 16.44 8.90 -0.14
N TRP A 193 16.32 7.69 0.41
CA TRP A 193 16.33 6.47 -0.37
C TRP A 193 15.16 6.45 -1.35
N LEU A 194 13.96 6.79 -0.89
CA LEU A 194 12.78 6.85 -1.75
C LEU A 194 12.92 7.88 -2.86
N LYS A 195 13.38 9.09 -2.54
CA LYS A 195 13.67 10.14 -3.53
C LYS A 195 14.69 9.66 -4.55
N ARG A 196 15.78 9.04 -4.12
CA ARG A 196 16.81 8.51 -5.02
C ARG A 196 16.27 7.40 -5.93
N SER A 197 15.46 6.49 -5.40
CA SER A 197 14.80 5.44 -6.20
C SER A 197 13.80 6.03 -7.19
N ALA A 198 13.00 7.01 -6.80
CA ALA A 198 12.05 7.68 -7.68
C ALA A 198 12.74 8.46 -8.82
N VAL A 199 13.80 9.20 -8.51
CA VAL A 199 14.62 9.90 -9.51
C VAL A 199 15.31 8.90 -10.45
N GLY A 200 15.81 7.78 -9.91
CA GLY A 200 16.39 6.69 -10.69
C GLY A 200 15.39 6.07 -11.66
N ALA A 201 14.20 5.74 -11.19
CA ALA A 201 13.12 5.19 -12.01
C ALA A 201 12.68 6.18 -13.11
N HIS A 202 12.58 7.48 -12.79
CA HIS A 202 12.22 8.51 -13.76
C HIS A 202 13.28 8.67 -14.86
N ARG A 203 14.57 8.63 -14.51
CA ARG A 203 15.66 8.65 -15.50
C ARG A 203 15.61 7.43 -16.41
N LEU A 204 15.35 6.25 -15.85
CA LEU A 204 15.30 5.00 -16.61
C LEU A 204 14.10 4.98 -17.56
N TYR A 205 12.95 5.49 -17.11
CA TYR A 205 11.78 5.71 -17.96
C TYR A 205 12.10 6.65 -19.14
N ARG A 206 12.76 7.77 -18.86
CA ARG A 206 13.15 8.74 -19.90
C ARG A 206 14.12 8.14 -20.92
N GLN A 207 15.12 7.39 -20.47
CA GLN A 207 16.07 6.71 -21.36
C GLN A 207 15.40 5.66 -22.27
N LEU A 208 14.43 4.91 -21.74
CA LEU A 208 13.67 3.95 -22.55
C LEU A 208 12.73 4.64 -23.54
N HIS A 209 12.18 5.80 -23.18
CA HIS A 209 11.32 6.58 -24.06
C HIS A 209 12.11 7.21 -25.22
N GLU A 210 13.32 7.69 -24.96
CA GLU A 210 14.22 8.25 -25.97
C GLU A 210 14.76 7.19 -26.95
N ARG A 211 14.93 5.92 -26.54
CA ARG A 211 15.35 4.82 -27.44
C ARG A 211 14.27 4.28 -28.37
N ARG A 212 13.00 4.65 -28.16
CA ARG A 212 11.85 4.15 -28.95
C ARG A 212 11.42 5.10 -30.07
N ARG A 213 12.01 6.28 -30.13
CA ARG A 213 11.92 7.22 -31.25
C ARG A 213 13.15 7.07 -32.14
#